data_AF-A0A6G3UAY8-F1
#
_entry.id   AF-A0A6G3UAY8-F1
#
_cell.length_a   1.000
_cell.length_b   1.000
_cell.length_c   1.000
_cell.angle_alpha   90.00
_cell.angle_beta   90.00
_cell.angle_gamma   90.00
#
_symmetry.space_group_name_H-M   'P 1'
#
loop_
_entity.id
_entity.type
_entity.pdbx_description
1 polymer ?
#
loop_
_entity_poly.entity_id
_entity_poly.type
_entity_poly.pdbx_seq_one_letter_code
_entity_poly.pdbx_strand_id
1 'polypeptide(L)' 'MSETRSDGELLAAIAEDGDRRAFEELYRRYAPWLTARMRSRCADAGVVDDVVQETFLAVWRGTARYRDSGADA' A
#
# COMPACT_ATOMS: atom_id res chain seq x y z
N MET A 1 -10.57 -21.17 8.68
CA MET A 1 -10.10 -20.63 7.38
C MET A 1 -10.31 -19.14 7.46
N SER A 2 -9.24 -18.35 7.58
CA SER A 2 -9.40 -16.89 7.53
C SER A 2 -9.63 -16.56 6.07
N GLU A 3 -10.81 -16.05 5.73
CA GLU A 3 -11.05 -15.49 4.40
C GLU A 3 -10.05 -14.34 4.22
N THR A 4 -9.11 -14.54 3.30
CA THR A 4 -8.10 -13.55 2.95
C THR A 4 -8.83 -12.34 2.37
N ARG A 5 -8.82 -11.19 3.07
CA ARG A 5 -9.44 -9.95 2.59
C ARG A 5 -8.98 -9.64 1.17
N SER A 6 -9.89 -9.26 0.30
CA SER A 6 -9.55 -8.70 -1.01
C SER A 6 -8.77 -7.39 -0.86
N ASP A 7 -8.08 -6.95 -1.90
CA ASP A 7 -7.33 -5.69 -1.82
C ASP A 7 -8.26 -4.48 -1.69
N GLY A 8 -9.47 -4.57 -2.25
CA GLY A 8 -10.52 -3.56 -2.05
C GLY A 8 -10.91 -3.44 -0.58
N GLU A 9 -11.09 -4.56 0.12
CA GLU A 9 -11.39 -4.57 1.56
C GLU A 9 -10.22 -4.04 2.40
N LEU A 10 -8.98 -4.36 2.01
CA LEU A 10 -7.80 -3.80 2.67
C LEU A 10 -7.73 -2.28 2.48
N LEU A 11 -7.92 -1.79 1.26
CA LEU A 11 -7.90 -0.35 0.95
C LEU A 11 -9.05 0.40 1.64
N ALA A 12 -10.24 -0.21 1.72
CA ALA A 12 -11.38 0.35 2.45
C ALA A 12 -11.05 0.49 3.95
N ALA A 13 -10.54 -0.55 4.61
CA ALA A 13 -10.15 -0.49 6.02
C ALA A 13 -9.04 0.57 6.27
N ILE A 14 -8.06 0.69 5.37
CA ILE A 14 -7.05 1.75 5.47
C ILE A 14 -7.71 3.13 5.35
N ALA A 15 -8.64 3.30 4.41
CA ALA A 15 -9.33 4.56 4.20
C ALA A 15 -10.28 4.92 5.35
N GLU A 16 -10.98 3.97 5.97
CA GLU A 16 -12.05 4.18 6.96
C GLU A 16 -11.57 4.36 8.41
N ASP A 17 -10.48 3.74 8.84
CA ASP A 17 -9.95 3.92 10.21
C ASP A 17 -8.42 4.03 10.26
N GLY A 18 -7.74 3.96 9.11
CA GLY A 18 -6.29 3.87 9.09
C GLY A 18 -5.83 2.51 9.62
N ASP A 19 -6.52 1.43 9.24
CA ASP A 19 -6.20 0.06 9.68
C ASP A 19 -4.74 -0.29 9.29
N ARG A 20 -3.84 -0.20 10.27
CA ARG A 20 -2.41 -0.51 10.11
C ARG A 20 -2.18 -1.97 9.75
N ARG A 21 -3.05 -2.88 10.18
CA ARG A 21 -2.91 -4.31 9.87
C ARG A 21 -3.29 -4.57 8.42
N ALA A 22 -4.34 -3.90 7.93
CA ALA A 22 -4.69 -3.95 6.52
C ALA A 22 -3.58 -3.38 5.62
N PHE A 23 -2.97 -2.27 6.02
CA PHE A 23 -1.81 -1.72 5.31
C PHE A 23 -0.61 -2.65 5.33
N GLU A 24 -0.29 -3.25 6.48
CA GLU A 24 0.80 -4.22 6.60
C GLU A 24 0.57 -5.46 5.71
N GLU A 25 -0.67 -5.94 5.64
CA GLU A 25 -1.03 -7.04 4.76
C GLU A 25 -0.86 -6.68 3.28
N LEU A 26 -1.33 -5.50 2.87
CA LEU A 26 -1.12 -4.98 1.51
C LEU A 26 0.39 -4.87 1.20
N TYR A 27 1.17 -4.31 2.13
CA TYR A 27 2.62 -4.20 2.00
C TYR A 27 3.28 -5.57 1.81
N ARG A 28 2.97 -6.55 2.66
CA ARG A 28 3.54 -7.92 2.59
C ARG A 28 3.20 -8.61 1.27
N ARG A 29 2.01 -8.38 0.70
CA ARG A 29 1.60 -8.95 -0.59
C ARG A 29 2.37 -8.35 -1.76
N TYR A 30 2.56 -7.03 -1.77
CA TYR A 30 2.99 -6.30 -2.96
C TYR A 30 4.46 -5.88 -2.96
N ALA A 31 5.06 -5.63 -1.80
CA ALA A 31 6.44 -5.16 -1.70
C ALA A 31 7.46 -6.13 -2.33
N PRO A 32 7.40 -7.46 -2.12
CA PRO A 32 8.38 -8.37 -2.71
C PRO A 32 8.39 -8.34 -4.24
N TRP A 33 7.19 -8.36 -4.86
CA TRP A 33 7.05 -8.29 -6.31
C TRP A 33 7.51 -6.93 -6.85
N LEU A 34 7.13 -5.82 -6.19
CA LEU A 34 7.51 -4.48 -6.62
C LEU A 34 9.03 -4.28 -6.54
N THR A 35 9.66 -4.69 -5.44
CA THR A 35 11.11 -4.65 -5.26
C THR A 35 11.83 -5.46 -6.33
N ALA A 36 11.38 -6.69 -6.62
CA ALA A 36 11.98 -7.51 -7.67
C ALA A 36 11.84 -6.87 -9.06
N ARG A 37 10.67 -6.28 -9.35
CA ARG A 37 10.39 -5.57 -10.61
C ARG A 37 11.24 -4.31 -10.79
N MET A 38 11.55 -3.61 -9.71
CA MET A 38 12.37 -2.40 -9.71
C MET A 38 13.87 -2.73 -9.80
N ARG A 39 14.34 -3.78 -9.11
CA ARG A 39 15.73 -4.28 -9.23
C ARG A 39 16.10 -4.70 -10.66
N SER A 40 15.13 -5.12 -11.48
CA SER A 40 15.39 -5.40 -12.89
C SER A 40 15.57 -4.14 -13.76
N ARG A 41 15.31 -2.95 -13.22
CA ARG A 41 15.38 -1.65 -13.94
C ARG A 41 16.41 -0.71 -13.33
N CYS A 42 16.71 -0.85 -12.05
CA CYS A 42 17.65 -0.03 -11.31
C CYS A 42 18.59 -0.95 -10.51
N ALA A 43 19.90 -0.79 -10.72
CA ALA A 43 20.92 -1.56 -10.01
C ALA A 43 21.21 -1.04 -8.60
N ASP A 44 20.78 0.19 -8.29
CA ASP A 44 20.96 0.79 -6.97
C ASP A 44 19.87 0.29 -6.00
N ALA A 45 20.27 -0.51 -5.02
CA ALA A 45 19.36 -1.10 -4.05
C ALA A 45 18.74 -0.08 -3.10
N GLY A 46 19.45 1.01 -2.78
CA GLY A 46 18.94 2.08 -1.92
C GLY A 46 17.84 2.86 -2.61
N VAL A 47 18.07 3.23 -3.88
CA VAL A 47 17.06 3.90 -4.71
C VAL A 47 15.81 3.03 -4.88
N VAL A 48 15.97 1.71 -5.07
CA VAL A 48 14.82 0.80 -5.16
C VAL A 48 14.02 0.78 -3.85
N ASP A 49 14.70 0.73 -2.70
CA ASP A 49 14.03 0.70 -1.39
C ASP A 49 13.27 2.00 -1.13
N ASP A 50 13.88 3.15 -1.41
CA ASP A 50 13.24 4.47 -1.27
C ASP A 50 11.98 4.59 -2.14
N VAL A 51 12.05 4.15 -3.40
CA VAL A 51 10.90 4.19 -4.32
C VAL A 51 9.76 3.28 -3.84
N VAL A 52 10.09 2.09 -3.34
CA VAL A 52 9.08 1.16 -2.79
C VAL A 52 8.42 1.78 -1.57
N GLN A 53 9.20 2.32 -0.64
CA GLN A 53 8.69 3.00 0.54
C GLN A 53 7.80 4.19 0.17
N GLU A 54 8.26 5.08 -0.70
CA GLU A 54 7.49 6.25 -1.15
C GLU A 54 6.19 5.84 -1.86
N THR A 55 6.19 4.73 -2.60
CA THR A 55 4.98 4.19 -3.23
C THR A 55 3.93 3.82 -2.19
N PHE A 56 4.31 3.08 -1.15
CA PHE A 56 3.38 2.67 -0.11
C PHE A 56 2.96 3.85 0.79
N LEU A 57 3.84 4.81 1.03
CA LEU A 57 3.49 6.07 1.70
C LEU A 57 2.48 6.87 0.87
N ALA A 58 2.63 6.92 -0.45
CA ALA A 58 1.65 7.56 -1.34
C ALA A 58 0.29 6.86 -1.28
N VAL A 59 0.25 5.52 -1.22
CA VAL A 59 -1.00 4.76 -1.01
C VAL A 59 -1.66 5.15 0.30
N TRP A 60 -0.92 5.14 1.42
CA TRP A 60 -1.44 5.51 2.73
C TRP A 60 -2.02 6.93 2.78
N ARG A 61 -1.31 7.90 2.18
CA ARG A 61 -1.79 9.29 2.09
C ARG A 61 -3.00 9.41 1.15
N GLY A 62 -3.01 8.64 0.06
CA GLY A 62 -4.09 8.61 -0.92
C GLY A 62 -5.40 8.04 -0.35
N THR A 63 -5.33 6.97 0.43
CA THR A 63 -6.50 6.40 1.14
C THR A 63 -7.06 7.37 2.19
N ALA A 64 -6.19 8.12 2.88
CA ALA A 64 -6.64 9.17 3.80
C ALA A 64 -7.37 10.32 3.06
N ARG A 65 -6.91 10.70 1.85
CA ARG A 65 -7.62 11.68 1.01
C ARG A 65 -8.92 11.13 0.43
N TYR A 66 -8.98 9.85 0.08
CA TYR A 66 -10.20 9.20 -0.41
C TYR A 66 -11.34 9.29 0.62
N ARG A 67 -11.03 9.17 1.92
CA ARG A 67 -11.98 9.44 3.01
C ARG A 67 -12.54 10.85 2.96
N ASP A 68 -11.69 11.86 2.79
CA ASP A 68 -12.06 13.28 2.80
C ASP A 68 -13.07 13.59 1.69
N SER A 69 -12.82 13.11 0.47
CA SER A 69 -13.74 13.32 -0.67
C SER A 69 -15.02 12.48 -0.62
N GLY A 70 -15.04 11.39 0.16
CA GLY A 70 -16.22 10.52 0.35
C GLY A 70 -17.09 10.91 1.55
N ALA A 71 -16.59 11.75 2.46
CA ALA A 71 -17.32 12.23 3.63
C ALA A 71 -18.22 13.45 3.34
N ASP A 72 -18.04 14.08 2.18
CA ASP A 72 -18.83 15.23 1.70
C ASP A 72 -19.99 14.82 0.76
N ALA A 73 -20.46 13.57 0.79
CA ALA A 73 -21.54 13.04 -0.06
C ALA A 73 -22.70 12.44 0.74
#